data_AF-A0A7S0X547-F1
#
_entry.id   AF-A0A7S0X547-F1
#
_cell.length_a   1.000
_cell.length_b   1.000
_cell.length_c   1.000
_cell.angle_alpha   90.00
_cell.angle_beta   90.00
_cell.angle_gamma   90.00
#
_symmetry.space_group_name_H-M   'P 1'
#
loop_
_entity.id
_entity.type
_entity.pdbx_description
1 polymer ?
#
loop_
_entity_poly.entity_id
_entity_poly.type
_entity_poly.pdbx_seq_one_letter_code
_entity_poly.pdbx_strand_id
1 'polypeptide(L)'
;MDPNHFGQVGASYALELALAGHFGPDTEVVLVKSRVSEDSTRMLKDVDLVVCNAEGTLHDRINPLVRLLFSVVALKKRLWILNFSFFYPKKLGRTLRGIFKNAEHVAIRDSISAAIFKKTFHDIPFQRTADLTFTLPAGNLDAKQSAGFG
;
A
#
# COMPACT_ATOMS: atom_id res chain seq x y z
N MET A 1 21.47 -12.75 -5.00
CA MET A 1 20.18 -12.19 -4.53
C MET A 1 19.98 -10.83 -5.16
N ASP A 2 18.80 -10.54 -5.70
CA ASP A 2 18.44 -9.22 -6.21
C ASP A 2 18.09 -8.28 -5.02
N PRO A 3 18.80 -7.16 -4.82
CA PRO A 3 18.56 -6.26 -3.69
C PRO A 3 17.16 -5.64 -3.66
N ASN A 4 16.44 -5.60 -4.79
CA ASN A 4 15.06 -5.12 -4.84
C ASN A 4 14.07 -6.08 -4.15
N HIS A 5 14.44 -7.36 -4.02
CA HIS A 5 13.59 -8.38 -3.40
C HIS A 5 13.53 -8.22 -1.87
N PHE A 6 14.58 -7.69 -1.24
CA PHE A 6 14.62 -7.45 0.21
C PHE A 6 13.79 -6.23 0.63
N GLY A 7 13.77 -5.16 -0.17
CA GLY A 7 12.95 -3.97 0.12
C GLY A 7 11.45 -4.30 0.21
N GLN A 8 10.94 -5.09 -0.76
CA GLN A 8 9.53 -5.47 -0.84
C GLN A 8 9.09 -6.44 0.26
N VAL A 9 9.95 -7.40 0.61
CA VAL A 9 9.67 -8.34 1.70
C VAL A 9 9.73 -7.63 3.05
N GLY A 10 10.66 -6.68 3.22
CA GLY A 10 10.81 -5.88 4.43
C GLY A 10 9.59 -5.01 4.73
N ALA A 11 9.09 -4.24 3.77
CA ALA A 11 7.96 -3.34 4.01
C ALA A 11 6.60 -4.06 4.02
N SER A 12 6.42 -5.19 3.33
CA SER A 12 5.25 -6.06 3.53
C SER A 12 5.18 -6.63 4.95
N TYR A 13 6.32 -7.08 5.50
CA TYR A 13 6.40 -7.58 6.87
C TYR A 13 6.26 -6.47 7.93
N ALA A 14 6.85 -5.29 7.68
CA ALA A 14 6.67 -4.12 8.54
C ALA A 14 5.18 -3.74 8.64
N LEU A 15 4.46 -3.79 7.52
CA LEU A 15 3.04 -3.51 7.46
C LEU A 15 2.23 -4.53 8.25
N GLU A 16 2.52 -5.83 8.09
CA GLU A 16 1.84 -6.90 8.83
C GLU A 16 1.98 -6.69 10.34
N LEU A 17 3.21 -6.45 10.82
CA LEU A 17 3.47 -6.16 12.23
C LEU A 17 2.76 -4.89 12.72
N ALA A 18 2.77 -3.83 11.90
CA ALA A 18 2.10 -2.58 12.25
C ALA A 18 0.57 -2.74 12.33
N LEU A 19 -0.02 -3.53 11.43
CA LEU A 19 -1.45 -3.82 11.41
C LEU A 19 -1.86 -4.71 12.60
N ALA A 20 -1.10 -5.77 12.88
CA ALA A 20 -1.32 -6.60 14.06
C ALA A 20 -1.19 -5.79 15.36
N GLY A 21 -0.22 -4.88 15.45
CA GLY A 21 -0.08 -3.98 16.60
C GLY A 21 -1.21 -2.95 16.72
N HIS A 22 -1.80 -2.52 15.60
CA HIS A 22 -2.87 -1.52 15.58
C HIS A 22 -4.25 -2.10 15.90
N PHE A 23 -4.58 -3.27 15.34
CA PHE A 23 -5.90 -3.89 15.50
C PHE A 23 -5.94 -4.98 16.57
N GLY A 24 -4.79 -5.40 17.09
CA GLY A 24 -4.66 -6.44 18.09
C GLY A 24 -4.35 -7.82 17.48
N PRO A 25 -3.90 -8.77 18.32
CA PRO A 25 -3.37 -10.06 17.86
C PRO A 25 -4.41 -10.98 17.20
N ASP A 26 -5.70 -10.74 17.44
CA ASP A 26 -6.79 -11.54 16.88
C ASP A 26 -7.15 -11.13 15.43
N THR A 27 -6.47 -10.11 14.87
CA THR A 27 -6.74 -9.64 13.51
C THR A 27 -6.02 -10.52 12.49
N GLU A 28 -6.79 -11.21 11.66
CA GLU A 28 -6.24 -11.98 10.53
C GLU A 28 -5.78 -11.03 9.40
N VAL A 29 -4.48 -11.05 9.10
CA VAL A 29 -3.89 -10.28 8.00
C VAL A 29 -3.60 -11.20 6.84
N VAL A 30 -4.25 -10.96 5.70
CA VAL A 30 -4.02 -11.74 4.48
C VAL A 30 -3.22 -10.92 3.46
N LEU A 31 -1.97 -11.31 3.24
CA LEU A 31 -1.09 -10.65 2.28
C LEU A 31 -1.36 -11.13 0.84
N VAL A 32 -1.82 -10.21 -0.02
CA VAL A 32 -2.03 -10.50 -1.45
C VAL A 32 -0.83 -10.02 -2.26
N LYS A 33 0.07 -10.93 -2.64
CA LYS A 33 1.26 -10.64 -3.47
C LYS A 33 0.91 -10.60 -4.97
N SER A 34 0.73 -9.39 -5.49
CA SER A 34 0.91 -8.92 -6.89
C SER A 34 0.39 -9.70 -8.11
N ARG A 35 -0.37 -10.79 -7.98
CA ARG A 35 -1.20 -11.32 -9.08
C ARG A 35 -2.66 -11.24 -8.67
N VAL A 36 -3.32 -10.17 -9.11
CA VAL A 36 -4.78 -10.02 -9.01
C VAL A 36 -5.41 -11.08 -9.90
N SER A 37 -5.67 -12.26 -9.34
CA SER A 37 -6.48 -13.30 -9.98
C SER A 37 -7.96 -13.05 -9.66
N GLU A 38 -8.87 -13.81 -10.27
CA GLU A 38 -10.27 -13.81 -9.86
C GLU A 38 -10.42 -14.11 -8.36
N ASP A 39 -9.51 -14.90 -7.78
CA ASP A 39 -9.50 -15.23 -6.36
C ASP A 39 -9.26 -14.00 -5.48
N SER A 40 -8.39 -13.06 -5.90
CA SER A 40 -8.17 -11.82 -5.16
C SER A 40 -9.42 -10.96 -5.05
N THR A 41 -10.27 -10.97 -6.09
CA THR A 41 -11.55 -10.25 -6.08
C THR A 41 -12.60 -10.94 -5.22
N ARG A 42 -12.58 -12.29 -5.13
CA ARG A 42 -13.44 -13.02 -4.20
C ARG A 42 -13.09 -12.71 -2.75
N MET A 43 -11.80 -12.70 -2.42
CA MET A 43 -11.31 -12.36 -1.08
C MET A 43 -11.74 -10.96 -0.62
N LEU A 44 -11.92 -10.01 -1.55
CA LEU A 44 -12.42 -8.68 -1.18
C LEU A 44 -13.80 -8.71 -0.50
N LYS A 45 -14.62 -9.75 -0.73
CA LYS A 45 -15.95 -9.84 -0.11
C LYS A 45 -15.86 -10.06 1.40
N ASP A 46 -14.85 -10.80 1.84
CA ASP A 46 -14.73 -11.29 3.21
C ASP A 46 -13.77 -10.44 4.07
N VAL A 47 -13.17 -9.40 3.49
CA VAL A 47 -12.33 -8.44 4.21
C VAL A 47 -13.08 -7.14 4.50
N ASP A 48 -12.85 -6.58 5.69
CA ASP A 48 -13.43 -5.30 6.10
C ASP A 48 -12.55 -4.10 5.71
N LEU A 49 -11.23 -4.29 5.75
CA LEU A 49 -10.23 -3.26 5.45
C LEU A 49 -9.22 -3.78 4.43
N VAL A 50 -8.98 -2.98 3.39
CA VAL A 50 -7.90 -3.18 2.43
C VAL A 50 -6.81 -2.16 2.69
N VAL A 51 -5.60 -2.65 2.92
CA VAL A 51 -4.42 -1.80 3.11
C VAL A 51 -3.49 -1.97 1.90
N CYS A 52 -3.41 -0.93 1.09
CA CYS A 52 -2.57 -0.87 -0.09
C CYS A 52 -1.24 -0.21 0.27
N ASN A 53 -0.21 -1.01 0.49
CA ASN A 53 1.17 -0.53 0.53
C ASN A 53 1.71 -0.49 -0.91
N ALA A 54 1.75 0.70 -1.50
CA ALA A 54 1.99 0.85 -2.93
C ALA A 54 3.48 0.93 -3.32
N GLU A 55 4.40 0.62 -2.39
CA GLU A 55 5.89 0.57 -2.47
C GLU A 55 6.53 0.98 -3.81
N GLY A 56 6.26 2.21 -4.25
CA GLY A 56 6.52 2.62 -5.62
C GLY A 56 5.52 3.64 -6.13
N THR A 57 5.50 3.78 -7.46
CA THR A 57 4.62 4.69 -8.17
C THR A 57 3.41 3.89 -8.64
N LEU A 58 2.23 4.19 -8.10
CA LEU A 58 0.98 3.83 -8.77
C LEU A 58 1.13 4.40 -10.21
N HIS A 59 0.92 3.62 -11.28
CA HIS A 59 1.16 4.10 -12.66
C HIS A 59 0.02 3.69 -13.60
N ASP A 60 -0.12 4.39 -14.72
CA ASP A 60 -1.36 4.43 -15.52
C ASP A 60 -1.58 3.33 -16.55
N ARG A 61 -0.65 2.41 -16.75
CA ARG A 61 -0.90 1.33 -17.72
C ARG A 61 -1.61 0.21 -17.02
N ILE A 62 -2.90 0.43 -16.74
CA ILE A 62 -3.85 -0.56 -16.21
C ILE A 62 -3.12 -1.58 -15.33
N ASN A 63 -2.47 -1.05 -14.29
CA ASN A 63 -1.76 -1.88 -13.36
C ASN A 63 -2.84 -2.72 -12.64
N PRO A 64 -2.67 -4.05 -12.53
CA PRO A 64 -3.59 -4.91 -11.78
C PRO A 64 -3.99 -4.34 -10.41
N LEU A 65 -3.06 -3.63 -9.75
CA LEU A 65 -3.33 -2.93 -8.50
C LEU A 65 -4.41 -1.84 -8.61
N VAL A 66 -4.38 -1.01 -9.65
CA VAL A 66 -5.37 0.07 -9.85
C VAL A 66 -6.76 -0.54 -10.12
N ARG A 67 -6.84 -1.62 -10.90
CA ARG A 67 -8.10 -2.36 -11.12
C ARG A 67 -8.66 -2.96 -9.82
N LEU A 68 -7.78 -3.53 -8.98
CA LEU A 68 -8.18 -4.04 -7.68
C LEU A 68 -8.73 -2.91 -6.81
N LEU A 69 -8.04 -1.77 -6.74
CA LEU A 69 -8.48 -0.60 -5.97
C LEU A 69 -9.84 -0.05 -6.45
N PHE A 70 -10.12 -0.08 -7.76
CA PHE A 70 -11.47 0.22 -8.24
C PHE A 70 -12.52 -0.77 -7.75
N SER A 71 -12.17 -2.05 -7.65
CA SER A 71 -13.08 -3.08 -7.12
C SER A 71 -13.32 -2.88 -5.62
N VAL A 72 -12.29 -2.50 -4.85
CA VAL A 72 -12.43 -2.11 -3.43
C VAL A 72 -13.42 -0.97 -3.26
N VAL A 73 -13.30 0.08 -4.08
CA VAL A 73 -14.22 1.23 -4.07
C VAL A 73 -15.63 0.82 -4.47
N ALA A 74 -15.79 0.01 -5.53
CA ALA A 74 -17.09 -0.47 -6.00
C ALA A 74 -17.81 -1.33 -4.95
N LEU A 75 -17.05 -2.12 -4.19
CA LEU A 75 -17.55 -2.95 -3.08
C LEU A 75 -17.70 -2.16 -1.76
N LYS A 76 -17.41 -0.85 -1.75
CA LYS A 76 -17.47 0.03 -0.57
C LYS A 76 -16.69 -0.50 0.64
N LYS A 77 -15.55 -1.14 0.38
CA LYS A 77 -14.65 -1.61 1.43
C LYS A 77 -13.82 -0.46 1.99
N ARG A 78 -13.45 -0.55 3.27
CA ARG A 78 -12.55 0.43 3.88
C ARG A 78 -11.20 0.34 3.20
N LEU A 79 -10.59 1.48 2.90
CA LEU A 79 -9.36 1.53 2.10
C LEU A 79 -8.33 2.46 2.71
N TRP A 80 -7.15 1.93 2.99
CA TRP A 80 -5.97 2.71 3.35
C TRP A 80 -4.92 2.58 2.24
N ILE A 81 -4.35 3.69 1.81
CA ILE A 81 -3.29 3.73 0.79
C ILE A 81 -2.06 4.34 1.43
N LEU A 82 -1.02 3.52 1.61
CA LEU A 82 0.15 3.86 2.39
C LEU A 82 1.42 3.80 1.54
N ASN A 83 2.42 4.57 1.98
CA ASN A 83 3.82 4.45 1.59
C ASN A 83 4.10 4.46 0.07
N PHE A 84 3.50 5.40 -0.65
CA PHE A 84 3.67 5.52 -2.11
C PHE A 84 4.30 6.85 -2.53
N SER A 85 4.88 6.84 -3.74
CA SER A 85 5.35 8.04 -4.42
C SER A 85 4.37 8.42 -5.55
N PHE A 86 4.19 9.72 -5.79
CA PHE A 86 3.18 10.27 -6.68
C PHE A 86 3.80 11.16 -7.76
N PHE A 87 3.89 10.63 -8.98
CA PHE A 87 4.41 11.34 -10.15
C PHE A 87 3.51 11.06 -11.36
N TYR A 88 2.55 11.96 -11.64
CA TYR A 88 1.57 11.75 -12.70
C TYR A 88 1.35 12.95 -13.62
N PRO A 89 1.16 12.72 -14.94
CA PRO A 89 0.60 13.70 -15.85
C PRO A 89 -0.82 14.13 -15.42
N LYS A 90 -1.17 15.42 -15.59
CA LYS A 90 -2.47 16.00 -15.16
C LYS A 90 -3.73 15.26 -15.64
N LYS A 91 -3.69 14.57 -16.79
CA LYS A 91 -4.88 13.88 -17.37
C LYS A 91 -5.32 12.64 -16.57
N LEU A 92 -4.44 12.15 -15.72
CA LEU A 92 -4.45 10.85 -15.08
C LEU A 92 -5.02 10.90 -13.64
N GLY A 93 -4.95 12.08 -13.04
CA GLY A 93 -5.50 12.34 -11.72
C GLY A 93 -7.01 12.11 -11.65
N ARG A 94 -7.78 12.32 -12.74
CA ARG A 94 -9.24 12.15 -12.69
C ARG A 94 -9.68 10.71 -12.39
N THR A 95 -9.01 9.72 -13.00
CA THR A 95 -9.28 8.30 -12.78
C THR A 95 -8.95 7.89 -11.35
N LEU A 96 -7.79 8.32 -10.85
CA LEU A 96 -7.32 7.97 -9.50
C LEU A 96 -8.02 8.76 -8.39
N ARG A 97 -8.61 9.92 -8.71
CA ARG A 97 -9.36 10.75 -7.75
C ARG A 97 -10.46 9.96 -7.06
N GLY A 98 -11.16 9.09 -7.78
CA GLY A 98 -12.22 8.25 -7.22
C GLY A 98 -11.69 7.31 -6.13
N ILE A 99 -10.53 6.70 -6.37
CA ILE A 99 -9.85 5.85 -5.40
C ILE A 99 -9.44 6.66 -4.16
N PHE A 100 -8.73 7.76 -4.34
CA PHE A 100 -8.23 8.57 -3.23
C PHE A 100 -9.33 9.25 -2.41
N LYS A 101 -10.49 9.60 -3.01
CA LYS A 101 -11.64 10.15 -2.27
C LYS A 101 -12.32 9.15 -1.36
N ASN A 102 -12.24 7.86 -1.69
CA ASN A 102 -12.85 6.78 -0.90
C ASN A 102 -11.84 6.15 0.08
N ALA A 103 -10.58 6.55 0.04
CA ALA A 103 -9.59 6.11 1.00
C ALA A 103 -9.78 6.86 2.33
N GLU A 104 -9.89 6.12 3.43
CA GLU A 104 -9.94 6.70 4.79
C GLU A 104 -8.59 7.32 5.16
N HIS A 105 -7.51 6.69 4.71
CA HIS A 105 -6.14 7.13 4.95
C HIS A 105 -5.32 7.11 3.67
N VAL A 106 -4.61 8.22 3.44
CA VAL A 106 -3.63 8.38 2.36
C VAL A 106 -2.33 8.85 2.98
N ALA A 107 -1.29 8.03 2.88
CA ALA A 107 0.05 8.34 3.40
C ALA A 107 1.09 8.33 2.30
N ILE A 108 1.82 9.44 2.16
CA ILE A 108 2.84 9.66 1.13
C ILE A 108 4.22 9.73 1.78
N ARG A 109 5.17 8.99 1.24
CA ARG A 109 6.48 8.79 1.89
C ARG A 109 7.51 9.89 1.65
N ASP A 110 7.35 10.67 0.57
CA ASP A 110 8.32 11.68 0.17
C ASP A 110 7.70 13.06 -0.07
N SER A 111 8.49 14.10 0.19
CA SER A 111 8.05 15.50 0.17
C SER A 111 7.69 15.99 -1.23
N ILE A 112 8.38 15.49 -2.26
CA ILE A 112 8.15 15.87 -3.66
C ILE A 112 6.79 15.35 -4.10
N SER A 113 6.53 14.06 -3.88
CA SER A 113 5.24 13.42 -4.14
C SER A 113 4.11 14.09 -3.38
N ALA A 114 4.32 14.42 -2.10
CA ALA A 114 3.32 15.13 -1.29
C ALA A 114 2.95 16.49 -1.90
N ALA A 115 3.94 17.26 -2.37
CA ALA A 115 3.71 18.55 -3.01
C ALA A 115 2.94 18.41 -4.33
N ILE A 116 3.32 17.43 -5.17
CA ILE A 116 2.64 17.14 -6.44
C ILE A 116 1.21 16.66 -6.18
N PHE A 117 1.00 15.77 -5.21
CA PHE A 117 -0.31 15.26 -4.81
C PHE A 117 -1.21 16.39 -4.32
N LYS A 118 -0.73 17.24 -3.40
CA LYS A 118 -1.49 18.40 -2.90
C LYS A 118 -1.91 19.34 -4.03
N LYS A 119 -1.05 19.57 -5.02
CA LYS A 119 -1.36 20.39 -6.20
C LYS A 119 -2.40 19.74 -7.12
N THR A 120 -2.44 18.41 -7.15
CA THR A 120 -3.29 17.63 -8.05
C THR A 120 -4.66 17.33 -7.43
N PHE A 121 -4.69 17.09 -6.12
CA PHE A 121 -5.83 16.68 -5.31
C PHE A 121 -5.97 17.57 -4.08
N HIS A 122 -6.17 18.87 -4.30
CA HIS A 122 -6.21 19.88 -3.24
C HIS A 122 -7.28 19.66 -2.17
N ASP A 123 -8.32 18.88 -2.47
CA ASP A 123 -9.44 18.56 -1.59
C ASP A 123 -9.32 17.18 -0.91
N ILE A 124 -8.25 16.42 -1.17
CA ILE A 124 -8.07 15.09 -0.57
C ILE A 124 -7.08 15.20 0.59
N PRO A 125 -7.51 14.88 1.84
CA PRO A 125 -6.61 14.87 2.98
C PRO A 125 -5.60 13.75 2.84
N PHE A 126 -4.34 14.03 3.20
CA PHE A 126 -3.28 13.04 3.24
C PHE A 126 -2.28 13.39 4.35
N GLN A 127 -1.51 12.40 4.77
CA GLN A 127 -0.41 12.57 5.71
C GLN A 127 0.92 12.27 5.02
N ARG A 128 1.98 12.91 5.50
CA ARG A 128 3.34 12.55 5.12
C ARG A 128 3.90 11.61 6.19
N THR A 129 4.41 10.46 5.78
CA THR A 129 5.00 9.47 6.69
C THR A 129 6.44 9.16 6.27
N ALA A 130 7.23 8.58 7.18
CA ALA A 130 8.47 7.91 6.77
C ALA A 130 8.13 6.67 5.94
N ASP A 131 9.12 6.14 5.22
CA ASP A 131 8.96 4.86 4.54
C ASP A 131 8.76 3.74 5.58
N LEU A 132 7.83 2.80 5.33
CA LEU A 132 7.51 1.70 6.26
C LEU A 132 8.71 0.81 6.57
N THR A 133 9.72 0.79 5.70
CA THR A 133 10.98 0.09 6.01
C THR A 133 11.69 0.64 7.26
N PHE A 134 11.50 1.92 7.60
CA PHE A 134 12.06 2.53 8.81
C PHE A 134 11.27 2.20 10.08
N THR A 135 10.09 1.59 9.98
CA THR A 135 9.32 1.16 11.17
C THR A 135 9.70 -0.25 11.63
N LEU A 136 10.61 -0.92 10.92
CA LEU A 136 11.14 -2.21 11.36
C LEU A 136 12.01 -2.04 12.61
N PRO A 137 11.83 -2.87 13.66
CA PRO A 137 12.70 -2.85 14.83
C PRO A 137 14.15 -3.04 14.41
N ALA A 138 15.02 -2.15 14.89
CA ALA A 138 16.48 -2.28 14.75
C ALA A 138 16.94 -3.55 15.51
N GLY A 139 16.93 -4.69 14.82
CA GLY A 139 17.26 -5.99 15.42
C GLY A 139 16.72 -7.21 14.68
N ASN A 140 15.75 -7.06 13.77
CA ASN A 140 15.17 -8.21 13.03
C ASN A 140 15.79 -8.46 11.65
N LEU A 141 16.82 -7.71 11.26
CA LEU A 141 17.58 -7.99 10.02
C LEU A 141 18.48 -9.24 10.15
N ASP A 142 18.88 -9.61 11.37
CA ASP A 142 19.75 -10.76 11.64
C ASP A 142 18.98 -12.09 11.86
N ALA A 143 17.69 -12.02 12.20
CA ALA A 143 16.88 -13.20 12.50
C ALA A 143 16.49 -14.03 11.24
N LYS A 144 16.62 -13.47 10.02
CA LYS A 144 16.38 -14.21 8.77
C LYS A 144 17.63 -14.62 8.01
N GLN A 145 18.81 -14.07 8.31
CA GLN A 145 20.06 -14.69 7.82
C GLN A 145 20.32 -16.04 8.50
N SER A 146 19.83 -16.20 9.73
CA SER A 146 19.91 -17.44 10.51
C SER A 146 18.79 -18.45 10.23
N ALA A 147 17.75 -18.08 9.45
CA ALA A 147 16.59 -18.94 9.16
C ALA A 147 16.70 -19.74 7.85
N GLY A 148 17.88 -19.84 7.22
CA GLY A 148 18.19 -20.86 6.22
C GLY A 148 17.31 -20.84 4.95
N PHE A 149 17.64 -19.96 4.00
CA PHE A 149 17.46 -20.27 2.58
C PHE A 149 18.85 -20.27 1.95
N GLY A 150 19.50 -21.44 2.04
CA GLY A 150 20.64 -21.79 1.21
C GLY A 150 20.23 -22.02 -0.24
#